data_AF-A0A9Q4PU08-F1
#
_entry.id   AF-A0A9Q4PU08-F1
#
_cell.length_a   1.000
_cell.length_b   1.000
_cell.length_c   1.000
_cell.angle_alpha   90.00
_cell.angle_beta   90.00
_cell.angle_gamma   90.00
#
_symmetry.space_group_name_H-M   'P 1'
#
loop_
_entity.id
_entity.type
_entity.pdbx_description
1 polymer ?
#
loop_
_entity_poly.entity_id
_entity_poly.type
_entity_poly.pdbx_seq_one_letter_code
_entity_poly.pdbx_strand_id
1 'polypeptide(L)'
;MKQIFKIIFFVSLMLSFNFANMIKDDKTTLQDQNLTKQVDELYKAIMADDYDKVKAMLDKNPKLVNLGNSNGIAAIPYLLSIEKHRLNLEIINLLIRKETDLSTKGLKEALAYIIAFNSYQDENLSIELTKKLILEGVDLRLLESQNLFNLLKIAYNFDNYELFKIYLKNGVDGRKFDISGSLIADILIIIDENGYSFDIKQPVSKELLEFVKSNEYKNLTYKKIRYLKELSKYYEIKDIHNVDFILKFAEKINDKNILKIIKNEKL
;
A
#
# COMPACT_ATOMS: atom_id res chain seq x y z
N MET A 1 11.15 3.47 -16.33
CA MET A 1 10.73 2.74 -17.56
C MET A 1 11.54 1.49 -17.86
N LYS A 2 12.86 1.54 -18.06
CA LYS A 2 13.66 0.37 -18.49
C LYS A 2 13.66 -0.85 -17.55
N GLN A 3 13.39 -0.70 -16.25
CA GLN A 3 13.40 -1.80 -15.27
C GLN A 3 12.02 -2.47 -15.09
N ILE A 4 10.93 -1.71 -15.18
CA ILE A 4 9.55 -2.27 -15.21
C ILE A 4 9.35 -3.12 -16.46
N PHE A 5 9.89 -2.67 -17.60
CA PHE A 5 9.97 -3.48 -18.81
C PHE A 5 10.71 -4.79 -18.62
N LYS A 6 11.75 -4.84 -17.76
CA LYS A 6 12.46 -6.10 -17.48
C LYS A 6 11.60 -7.07 -16.67
N ILE A 7 10.84 -6.59 -15.69
CA ILE A 7 9.95 -7.45 -14.88
C ILE A 7 8.82 -8.02 -15.73
N ILE A 8 8.16 -7.16 -16.52
CA ILE A 8 7.12 -7.59 -17.47
C ILE A 8 7.71 -8.60 -18.45
N PHE A 9 8.89 -8.32 -19.02
CA PHE A 9 9.57 -9.23 -19.94
C PHE A 9 9.95 -10.57 -19.31
N PHE A 10 10.41 -10.60 -18.05
CA PHE A 10 10.74 -11.85 -17.34
C PHE A 10 9.48 -12.68 -16.99
N VAL A 11 8.37 -12.03 -16.66
CA VAL A 11 7.08 -12.73 -16.47
C VAL A 11 6.56 -13.27 -17.79
N SER A 12 6.67 -12.52 -18.90
CA SER A 12 6.29 -12.98 -20.24
C SER A 12 7.16 -14.14 -20.75
N LEU A 13 8.47 -14.16 -20.46
CA LEU A 13 9.41 -15.18 -20.93
C LEU A 13 9.28 -16.52 -20.17
N MET A 14 8.83 -16.49 -18.91
CA MET A 14 8.59 -17.69 -18.10
C MET A 14 7.28 -18.39 -18.49
N LEU A 15 6.31 -17.66 -19.06
CA LEU A 15 5.01 -18.17 -19.46
C LEU A 15 5.03 -18.88 -20.83
N SER A 16 6.08 -18.70 -21.65
CA SER A 16 6.16 -19.26 -23.01
C SER A 16 6.67 -20.71 -23.10
N PHE A 17 7.09 -21.34 -21.99
CA PHE A 17 7.72 -22.66 -22.01
C PHE A 17 6.81 -23.86 -21.64
N ASN A 18 5.49 -23.66 -21.45
CA ASN A 18 4.55 -24.75 -21.17
C ASN A 18 3.68 -25.15 -22.39
N PHE A 19 4.29 -25.28 -23.56
CA PHE A 19 3.65 -25.91 -24.70
C PHE A 19 4.23 -27.32 -24.92
N ALA A 20 3.50 -28.32 -24.44
CA ALA A 20 3.66 -29.70 -24.88
C ALA A 20 2.29 -30.21 -25.37
N ASN A 21 2.25 -30.51 -26.67
CA ASN A 21 1.12 -31.07 -27.41
C ASN A 21 0.49 -32.27 -26.70
N MET A 22 -0.83 -32.28 -26.57
CA MET A 22 -1.59 -33.50 -26.30
C MET A 22 -2.88 -33.46 -27.12
N ILE A 23 -2.97 -34.34 -28.12
CA ILE A 23 -4.19 -34.54 -28.92
C ILE A 23 -5.26 -35.07 -27.96
N LYS A 24 -6.34 -34.31 -27.75
CA LYS A 24 -7.45 -34.63 -26.84
C LYS A 24 -8.75 -34.82 -27.63
N ASP A 25 -9.51 -35.83 -27.23
CA ASP A 25 -10.81 -36.27 -27.73
C ASP A 25 -11.87 -35.14 -27.75
N ASP A 26 -12.76 -35.09 -28.74
CA ASP A 26 -13.64 -33.95 -29.09
C ASP A 26 -14.52 -33.44 -27.92
N LYS A 27 -14.92 -34.34 -27.01
CA LYS A 27 -15.69 -33.98 -25.81
C LYS A 27 -14.85 -33.20 -24.78
N THR A 28 -13.57 -33.54 -24.66
CA THR A 28 -12.60 -32.83 -23.81
C THR A 28 -12.40 -31.41 -24.34
N THR A 29 -12.36 -31.26 -25.67
CA THR A 29 -12.19 -29.98 -26.35
C THR A 29 -13.36 -29.03 -26.10
N LEU A 30 -14.61 -29.52 -26.14
CA LEU A 30 -15.79 -28.70 -25.87
C LEU A 30 -15.91 -28.26 -24.40
N GLN A 31 -15.58 -29.17 -23.46
CA GLN A 31 -15.57 -28.86 -22.02
C GLN A 31 -14.48 -27.84 -21.68
N ASP A 32 -13.27 -28.01 -22.24
CA ASP A 32 -12.15 -27.08 -22.06
C ASP A 32 -12.50 -25.70 -22.66
N GLN A 33 -13.14 -25.63 -23.84
CA GLN A 33 -13.63 -24.38 -24.43
C GLN A 33 -14.69 -23.67 -23.56
N ASN A 34 -15.63 -24.41 -23.00
CA ASN A 34 -16.66 -23.85 -22.13
C ASN A 34 -16.07 -23.31 -20.82
N LEU A 35 -15.05 -23.98 -20.27
CA LEU A 35 -14.35 -23.54 -19.07
C LEU A 35 -13.54 -22.27 -19.34
N THR A 36 -12.78 -22.22 -20.44
CA THR A 36 -12.05 -21.02 -20.87
C THR A 36 -12.99 -19.82 -21.05
N LYS A 37 -14.16 -20.04 -21.65
CA LYS A 37 -15.18 -18.98 -21.80
C LYS A 37 -15.68 -18.46 -20.45
N GLN A 38 -15.92 -19.34 -19.48
CA GLN A 38 -16.32 -18.92 -18.13
C GLN A 38 -15.22 -18.12 -17.42
N VAL A 39 -13.95 -18.48 -17.60
CA VAL A 39 -12.82 -17.72 -17.05
C VAL A 39 -12.72 -16.34 -17.71
N ASP A 40 -12.81 -16.27 -19.04
CA ASP A 40 -12.78 -14.99 -19.76
C ASP A 40 -13.97 -14.09 -19.35
N GLU A 41 -15.16 -14.66 -19.11
CA GLU A 41 -16.33 -13.92 -18.58
C GLU A 41 -16.12 -13.43 -17.15
N LEU A 42 -15.49 -14.23 -16.29
CA LEU A 42 -15.11 -13.82 -14.93
C LEU A 42 -14.17 -12.62 -14.99
N TYR A 43 -13.23 -12.62 -15.93
CA TYR A 43 -12.23 -11.55 -16.03
C TYR A 43 -12.86 -10.27 -16.58
N LYS A 44 -13.80 -10.39 -17.52
CA LYS A 44 -14.62 -9.24 -17.94
C LYS A 44 -15.39 -8.64 -16.77
N ALA A 45 -15.96 -9.47 -15.89
CA ALA A 45 -16.65 -9.00 -14.69
C ALA A 45 -15.70 -8.30 -13.72
N ILE A 46 -14.51 -8.89 -13.44
CA ILE A 46 -13.46 -8.27 -12.63
C ILE A 46 -13.04 -6.91 -13.23
N MET A 47 -12.80 -6.84 -14.54
CA MET A 47 -12.39 -5.59 -15.21
C MET A 47 -13.48 -4.52 -15.21
N ALA A 48 -14.74 -4.93 -15.19
CA ALA A 48 -15.90 -4.06 -15.11
C ALA A 48 -16.24 -3.64 -13.67
N ASP A 49 -15.47 -4.12 -12.68
CA ASP A 49 -15.73 -3.92 -11.25
C ASP A 49 -17.12 -4.41 -10.80
N ASP A 50 -17.62 -5.48 -11.44
CA ASP A 50 -18.94 -6.05 -11.20
C ASP A 50 -18.87 -7.11 -10.09
N TYR A 51 -18.83 -6.65 -8.83
CA TYR A 51 -18.71 -7.51 -7.65
C TYR A 51 -19.78 -8.62 -7.62
N ASP A 52 -21.04 -8.28 -7.86
CA ASP A 52 -22.15 -9.23 -7.78
C ASP A 52 -22.02 -10.35 -8.80
N LYS A 53 -21.59 -10.01 -10.03
CA LYS A 53 -21.33 -11.01 -11.06
C LYS A 53 -20.11 -11.86 -10.74
N VAL A 54 -19.00 -11.26 -10.30
CA VAL A 54 -17.81 -12.01 -9.86
C VAL A 54 -18.21 -13.00 -8.75
N LYS A 55 -18.96 -12.53 -7.75
CA LYS A 55 -19.47 -13.36 -6.65
C LYS A 55 -20.35 -14.48 -7.15
N ALA A 56 -21.35 -14.19 -7.99
CA ALA A 56 -22.26 -15.21 -8.52
C ALA A 56 -21.50 -16.29 -9.32
N MET A 57 -20.50 -15.90 -10.11
CA MET A 57 -19.67 -16.83 -10.87
C MET A 57 -18.81 -17.72 -9.97
N LEU A 58 -18.17 -17.16 -8.94
CA LEU A 58 -17.32 -17.89 -7.99
C LEU A 58 -18.12 -18.69 -6.95
N ASP A 59 -19.38 -18.34 -6.70
CA ASP A 59 -20.30 -19.16 -5.91
C ASP A 59 -20.74 -20.39 -6.71
N LYS A 60 -20.96 -20.25 -8.02
CA LYS A 60 -21.30 -21.36 -8.92
C LYS A 60 -20.11 -22.29 -9.18
N ASN A 61 -18.92 -21.74 -9.40
CA ASN A 61 -17.71 -22.51 -9.67
C ASN A 61 -16.47 -21.84 -9.04
N PRO A 62 -16.16 -22.15 -7.76
CA PRO A 62 -15.02 -21.56 -7.04
C PRO A 62 -13.67 -21.79 -7.72
N LYS A 63 -13.51 -22.92 -8.44
CA LYS A 63 -12.24 -23.29 -9.07
C LYS A 63 -11.80 -22.33 -10.18
N LEU A 64 -12.72 -21.52 -10.72
CA LEU A 64 -12.40 -20.53 -11.75
C LEU A 64 -11.30 -19.55 -11.32
N VAL A 65 -11.15 -19.28 -10.02
CA VAL A 65 -10.17 -18.32 -9.49
C VAL A 65 -8.71 -18.66 -9.82
N ASN A 66 -8.43 -19.97 -9.96
CA ASN A 66 -7.09 -20.50 -10.19
C ASN A 66 -6.84 -20.91 -11.65
N LEU A 67 -7.86 -20.81 -12.50
CA LEU A 67 -7.72 -21.15 -13.92
C LEU A 67 -7.18 -19.96 -14.70
N GLY A 68 -6.34 -20.26 -15.69
CA GLY A 68 -5.86 -19.26 -16.63
C GLY A 68 -6.96 -18.84 -17.60
N ASN A 69 -6.99 -17.56 -17.95
CA ASN A 69 -7.75 -17.07 -19.10
C ASN A 69 -7.19 -17.63 -20.41
N SER A 70 -7.69 -17.15 -21.55
CA SER A 70 -7.14 -17.46 -22.88
C SER A 70 -5.62 -17.23 -23.05
N ASN A 71 -4.99 -16.42 -22.19
CA ASN A 71 -3.53 -16.22 -22.16
C ASN A 71 -2.82 -17.07 -21.09
N GLY A 72 -3.52 -17.97 -20.40
CA GLY A 72 -2.99 -18.80 -19.32
C GLY A 72 -2.73 -18.06 -18.00
N ILE A 73 -3.24 -16.83 -17.84
CA ILE A 73 -2.99 -15.99 -16.66
C ILE A 73 -4.15 -16.14 -15.68
N ALA A 74 -3.88 -16.50 -14.42
CA ALA A 74 -4.87 -16.61 -13.34
C ALA A 74 -5.39 -15.24 -12.86
N ALA A 75 -6.48 -15.22 -12.09
CA ALA A 75 -7.27 -14.01 -11.85
C ALA A 75 -6.48 -12.91 -11.12
N ILE A 76 -5.78 -13.27 -10.04
CA ILE A 76 -4.96 -12.31 -9.28
C ILE A 76 -3.76 -11.81 -10.10
N PRO A 77 -2.91 -12.66 -10.71
CA PRO A 77 -1.85 -12.18 -11.60
C PRO A 77 -2.35 -11.25 -12.72
N TYR A 78 -3.51 -11.57 -13.30
CA TYR A 78 -4.14 -10.72 -14.31
C TYR A 78 -4.55 -9.36 -13.73
N LEU A 79 -5.24 -9.37 -12.58
CA LEU A 79 -5.67 -8.18 -11.85
C LEU A 79 -4.49 -7.28 -11.47
N LEU A 80 -3.32 -7.86 -11.16
CA LEU A 80 -2.09 -7.12 -10.89
C LEU A 80 -1.40 -6.59 -12.16
N SER A 81 -1.64 -7.22 -13.32
CA SER A 81 -1.05 -6.82 -14.61
C SER A 81 -1.77 -5.66 -15.30
N ILE A 82 -3.03 -5.42 -14.93
CA ILE A 82 -3.82 -4.33 -15.49
C ILE A 82 -3.46 -3.03 -14.76
N GLU A 83 -2.86 -2.07 -15.47
CA GLU A 83 -2.65 -0.71 -14.97
C GLU A 83 -3.99 0.03 -14.87
N LYS A 84 -4.80 -0.34 -13.88
CA LYS A 84 -5.94 0.46 -13.46
C LYS A 84 -5.67 1.01 -12.08
N HIS A 85 -5.55 2.34 -11.99
CA HIS A 85 -5.72 3.02 -10.72
C HIS A 85 -7.14 2.69 -10.23
N ARG A 86 -7.23 1.96 -9.10
CA ARG A 86 -8.45 1.45 -8.42
C ARG A 86 -8.78 0.01 -8.74
N LEU A 87 -8.08 -0.89 -8.06
CA LEU A 87 -8.53 -2.26 -7.88
C LEU A 87 -9.48 -2.28 -6.69
N ASN A 88 -10.65 -2.90 -6.86
CA ASN A 88 -11.64 -3.01 -5.79
C ASN A 88 -11.18 -4.03 -4.75
N LEU A 89 -11.00 -3.57 -3.51
CA LEU A 89 -10.55 -4.41 -2.40
C LEU A 89 -11.52 -5.55 -2.10
N GLU A 90 -12.83 -5.36 -2.31
CA GLU A 90 -13.83 -6.41 -2.07
C GLU A 90 -13.72 -7.54 -3.09
N ILE A 91 -13.40 -7.22 -4.35
CA ILE A 91 -13.11 -8.25 -5.36
C ILE A 91 -11.82 -8.99 -5.00
N ILE A 92 -10.76 -8.29 -4.59
CA ILE A 92 -9.52 -8.93 -4.12
C ILE A 92 -9.79 -9.86 -2.93
N ASN A 93 -10.54 -9.38 -1.94
CA ASN A 93 -10.93 -10.15 -0.76
C ASN A 93 -11.70 -11.41 -1.16
N LEU A 94 -12.70 -11.26 -2.03
CA LEU A 94 -13.51 -12.37 -2.52
C LEU A 94 -12.64 -13.43 -3.21
N LEU A 95 -11.71 -13.02 -4.09
CA LEU A 95 -10.79 -13.94 -4.77
C LEU A 95 -9.95 -14.69 -3.73
N ILE A 96 -9.30 -13.98 -2.80
CA ILE A 96 -8.48 -14.60 -1.74
C ILE A 96 -9.32 -15.56 -0.85
N ARG A 97 -10.59 -15.25 -0.57
CA ARG A 97 -11.49 -16.13 0.19
C ARG A 97 -11.89 -17.39 -0.57
N LYS A 98 -11.78 -17.40 -1.90
CA LYS A 98 -12.06 -18.57 -2.76
C LYS A 98 -10.81 -19.43 -3.00
N GLU A 99 -9.82 -19.34 -2.13
CA GLU A 99 -8.59 -20.16 -2.14
C GLU A 99 -7.75 -19.93 -3.41
N THR A 100 -7.55 -18.66 -3.80
CA THR A 100 -6.58 -18.33 -4.84
C THR A 100 -5.21 -18.91 -4.50
N ASP A 101 -4.58 -19.55 -5.48
CA ASP A 101 -3.20 -20.00 -5.40
C ASP A 101 -2.25 -18.79 -5.43
N LEU A 102 -1.64 -18.50 -4.27
CA LEU A 102 -0.65 -17.46 -4.09
C LEU A 102 0.79 -18.00 -4.07
N SER A 103 1.02 -19.21 -4.58
CA SER A 103 2.34 -19.87 -4.59
C SER A 103 3.34 -19.24 -5.55
N THR A 104 2.86 -18.46 -6.54
CA THR A 104 3.72 -17.75 -7.47
C THR A 104 4.64 -16.78 -6.71
N LYS A 105 5.96 -16.92 -6.92
CA LYS A 105 6.96 -16.08 -6.25
C LYS A 105 6.71 -14.59 -6.52
N GLY A 106 6.67 -13.77 -5.46
CA GLY A 106 6.45 -12.33 -5.55
C GLY A 106 4.97 -11.92 -5.60
N LEU A 107 4.04 -12.88 -5.70
CA LEU A 107 2.61 -12.59 -5.86
C LEU A 107 1.98 -12.04 -4.57
N LYS A 108 2.33 -12.62 -3.41
CA LYS A 108 1.88 -12.15 -2.11
C LYS A 108 2.40 -10.74 -1.80
N GLU A 109 3.64 -10.47 -2.16
CA GLU A 109 4.27 -9.16 -2.01
C GLU A 109 3.56 -8.12 -2.91
N ALA A 110 3.32 -8.45 -4.18
CA ALA A 110 2.58 -7.58 -5.10
C ALA A 110 1.15 -7.30 -4.60
N LEU A 111 0.46 -8.30 -4.05
CA LEU A 111 -0.84 -8.13 -3.40
C LEU A 111 -0.76 -7.19 -2.20
N ALA A 112 0.23 -7.37 -1.32
CA ALA A 112 0.41 -6.52 -0.15
C ALA A 112 0.59 -5.05 -0.55
N TYR A 113 1.34 -4.78 -1.62
CA TYR A 113 1.46 -3.43 -2.17
C TYR A 113 0.13 -2.88 -2.69
N ILE A 114 -0.62 -3.66 -3.48
CA ILE A 114 -1.92 -3.23 -4.00
C ILE A 114 -2.92 -2.95 -2.89
N ILE A 115 -2.95 -3.78 -1.84
CA ILE A 115 -3.81 -3.56 -0.68
C ILE A 115 -3.42 -2.24 0.02
N ALA A 116 -2.12 -1.99 0.20
CA ALA A 116 -1.65 -0.74 0.79
C ALA A 116 -2.06 0.48 -0.06
N PHE A 117 -1.87 0.40 -1.38
CA PHE A 117 -2.17 1.50 -2.30
C PHE A 117 -3.67 1.81 -2.41
N ASN A 118 -4.53 0.82 -2.21
CA ASN A 118 -5.98 0.97 -2.24
C ASN A 118 -6.60 1.14 -0.84
N SER A 119 -5.80 1.30 0.21
CA SER A 119 -6.27 1.34 1.60
C SER A 119 -7.16 2.53 1.97
N TYR A 120 -7.21 3.56 1.12
CA TYR A 120 -8.17 4.64 1.26
C TYR A 120 -9.62 4.24 0.90
N GLN A 121 -9.83 3.11 0.22
CA GLN A 121 -11.16 2.62 -0.14
C GLN A 121 -11.88 2.03 1.09
N ASP A 122 -11.19 1.18 1.83
CA ASP A 122 -11.67 0.58 3.08
C ASP A 122 -10.47 0.26 3.98
N GLU A 123 -10.26 1.08 5.00
CA GLU A 123 -9.17 0.93 5.96
C GLU A 123 -9.25 -0.40 6.72
N ASN A 124 -10.44 -0.81 7.14
CA ASN A 124 -10.63 -2.01 7.95
C ASN A 124 -10.34 -3.27 7.13
N LEU A 125 -10.86 -3.32 5.90
CA LEU A 125 -10.62 -4.43 4.99
C LEU A 125 -9.14 -4.51 4.61
N SER A 126 -8.48 -3.37 4.34
CA SER A 126 -7.04 -3.37 4.09
C SER A 126 -6.24 -3.91 5.26
N ILE A 127 -6.58 -3.52 6.50
CA ILE A 127 -5.94 -4.05 7.71
C ILE A 127 -6.14 -5.57 7.83
N GLU A 128 -7.36 -6.05 7.59
CA GLU A 128 -7.68 -7.49 7.61
C GLU A 128 -6.86 -8.26 6.58
N LEU A 129 -6.87 -7.81 5.32
CA LEU A 129 -6.16 -8.45 4.22
C LEU A 129 -4.65 -8.44 4.44
N THR A 130 -4.08 -7.32 4.91
CA THR A 130 -2.66 -7.24 5.26
C THR A 130 -2.30 -8.25 6.36
N LYS A 131 -3.09 -8.35 7.42
CA LYS A 131 -2.87 -9.33 8.49
C LYS A 131 -2.94 -10.76 7.96
N LYS A 132 -3.89 -11.06 7.08
CA LYS A 132 -4.02 -12.39 6.45
C LYS A 132 -2.78 -12.73 5.63
N LEU A 133 -2.30 -11.82 4.78
CA LEU A 133 -1.08 -12.06 3.99
C LEU A 133 0.16 -12.30 4.88
N ILE A 134 0.28 -11.58 5.99
CA ILE A 134 1.34 -11.81 6.99
C ILE A 134 1.25 -13.21 7.58
N LEU A 135 0.05 -13.67 7.95
CA LEU A 135 -0.17 -15.04 8.45
C LEU A 135 0.17 -16.10 7.40
N GLU A 136 -0.02 -15.80 6.11
CA GLU A 136 0.38 -16.65 4.98
C GLU A 136 1.88 -16.55 4.64
N GLY A 137 2.67 -15.83 5.44
CA GLY A 137 4.13 -15.75 5.35
C GLY A 137 4.67 -14.72 4.36
N VAL A 138 3.90 -13.68 4.00
CA VAL A 138 4.45 -12.58 3.18
C VAL A 138 5.57 -11.86 3.94
N ASP A 139 6.71 -11.67 3.30
CA ASP A 139 7.79 -10.85 3.84
C ASP A 139 7.69 -9.41 3.31
N LEU A 140 7.09 -8.53 4.11
CA LEU A 140 6.89 -7.12 3.76
C LEU A 140 8.21 -6.36 3.54
N ARG A 141 9.35 -6.87 4.00
CA ARG A 141 10.67 -6.23 3.83
C ARG A 141 11.16 -6.29 2.40
N LEU A 142 10.73 -7.31 1.63
CA LEU A 142 11.15 -7.50 0.24
C LEU A 142 10.62 -6.39 -0.67
N LEU A 143 9.52 -5.74 -0.30
CA LEU A 143 8.92 -4.63 -1.03
C LEU A 143 9.77 -3.35 -0.99
N GLU A 144 10.64 -3.21 0.01
CA GLU A 144 11.53 -2.05 0.13
C GLU A 144 12.78 -2.14 -0.73
N SER A 145 13.19 -3.35 -1.12
CA SER A 145 14.49 -3.62 -1.76
C SER A 145 14.68 -2.95 -3.12
N GLN A 146 13.61 -2.43 -3.73
CA GLN A 146 13.67 -1.76 -5.03
C GLN A 146 13.29 -0.27 -5.02
N ASN A 147 13.17 0.37 -3.83
CA ASN A 147 12.79 1.79 -3.69
C ASN A 147 11.50 2.23 -4.43
N LEU A 148 10.73 1.28 -4.95
CA LEU A 148 9.52 1.54 -5.76
C LEU A 148 8.29 1.73 -4.87
N PHE A 149 8.23 1.06 -3.72
CA PHE A 149 7.01 0.91 -2.92
C PHE A 149 7.28 1.06 -1.42
N ASN A 150 7.32 2.28 -0.91
CA ASN A 150 7.47 2.54 0.52
C ASN A 150 6.10 2.41 1.22
N LEU A 151 5.84 1.24 1.84
CA LEU A 151 4.58 0.93 2.53
C LEU A 151 4.25 1.95 3.64
N LEU A 152 5.26 2.43 4.37
CA LEU A 152 5.08 3.43 5.44
C LEU A 152 4.65 4.78 4.86
N LYS A 153 5.25 5.21 3.74
CA LYS A 153 4.82 6.41 3.02
C LYS A 153 3.39 6.30 2.51
N ILE A 154 3.00 5.12 2.00
CA ILE A 154 1.63 4.89 1.50
C ILE A 154 0.63 4.98 2.66
N ALA A 155 0.88 4.28 3.77
CA ALA A 155 0.04 4.36 4.95
C ALA A 155 -0.05 5.80 5.50
N TYR A 156 1.07 6.52 5.53
CA TYR A 156 1.11 7.92 5.94
C TYR A 156 0.24 8.83 5.04
N ASN A 157 0.39 8.69 3.71
CA ASN A 157 -0.32 9.52 2.74
C ASN A 157 -1.84 9.32 2.78
N PHE A 158 -2.29 8.10 3.06
CA PHE A 158 -3.72 7.78 3.20
C PHE A 158 -4.24 7.88 4.64
N ASP A 159 -3.44 8.44 5.56
CA ASP A 159 -3.71 8.55 7.00
C ASP A 159 -4.13 7.23 7.69
N ASN A 160 -3.61 6.10 7.19
CA ASN A 160 -3.88 4.77 7.73
C ASN A 160 -2.85 4.39 8.82
N TYR A 161 -3.08 4.90 10.03
CA TYR A 161 -2.16 4.76 11.16
C TYR A 161 -2.03 3.31 11.64
N GLU A 162 -3.09 2.51 11.55
CA GLU A 162 -3.03 1.09 11.94
C GLU A 162 -2.18 0.26 10.98
N LEU A 163 -2.30 0.46 9.66
CA LEU A 163 -1.41 -0.18 8.70
C LEU A 163 0.05 0.25 8.92
N PHE A 164 0.29 1.53 9.20
CA PHE A 164 1.63 2.02 9.52
C PHE A 164 2.25 1.26 10.71
N LYS A 165 1.49 1.08 11.79
CA LYS A 165 1.92 0.26 12.95
C LYS A 165 2.17 -1.19 12.58
N ILE A 166 1.29 -1.79 11.78
CA ILE A 166 1.43 -3.17 11.32
C ILE A 166 2.73 -3.34 10.53
N TYR A 167 3.04 -2.41 9.62
CA TYR A 167 4.25 -2.45 8.82
C TYR A 167 5.51 -2.36 9.69
N LEU A 168 5.59 -1.41 10.62
CA LEU A 168 6.72 -1.30 11.55
C LEU A 168 6.88 -2.55 12.41
N LYS A 169 5.79 -3.07 12.97
CA LYS A 169 5.79 -4.28 13.79
C LYS A 169 6.30 -5.51 13.03
N ASN A 170 6.13 -5.53 11.71
CA ASN A 170 6.56 -6.62 10.84
C ASN A 170 7.90 -6.32 10.13
N GLY A 171 8.68 -5.37 10.65
CA GLY A 171 10.07 -5.16 10.26
C GLY A 171 10.31 -4.33 9.00
N VAL A 172 9.28 -3.62 8.49
CA VAL A 172 9.45 -2.60 7.44
C VAL A 172 10.34 -1.47 8.00
N ASP A 173 11.39 -1.08 7.27
CA ASP A 173 12.44 -0.19 7.77
C ASP A 173 12.00 1.28 7.71
N GLY A 174 11.56 1.79 8.87
CA GLY A 174 11.15 3.18 9.03
C GLY A 174 12.19 4.23 8.68
N ARG A 175 13.48 3.88 8.68
CA ARG A 175 14.57 4.81 8.35
C ARG A 175 14.65 5.12 6.85
N LYS A 176 14.03 4.30 5.99
CA LYS A 176 13.95 4.53 4.54
C LYS A 176 12.79 5.45 4.14
N PHE A 177 11.89 5.75 5.08
CA PHE A 177 10.82 6.71 4.87
C PHE A 177 11.27 8.09 5.34
N ASP A 178 11.30 9.07 4.44
CA ASP A 178 11.51 10.48 4.77
C ASP A 178 10.25 11.07 5.44
N ILE A 179 9.96 10.61 6.66
CA ILE A 179 8.86 11.14 7.46
C ILE A 179 9.06 12.63 7.74
N SER A 180 10.31 13.08 7.83
CA SER A 180 10.66 14.47 8.12
C SER A 180 10.14 15.42 7.06
N GLY A 181 10.45 15.15 5.80
CA GLY A 181 9.92 15.93 4.68
C GLY A 181 8.40 15.91 4.62
N SER A 182 7.79 14.73 4.76
CA SER A 182 6.32 14.58 4.72
C SER A 182 5.60 15.30 5.86
N LEU A 183 6.10 15.18 7.10
CA LEU A 183 5.51 15.84 8.27
C LEU A 183 5.61 17.36 8.19
N ILE A 184 6.76 17.88 7.78
CA ILE A 184 6.94 19.33 7.64
C ILE A 184 6.02 19.87 6.54
N ALA A 185 5.93 19.19 5.40
CA ALA A 185 5.01 19.60 4.32
C ALA A 185 3.56 19.67 4.81
N ASP A 186 3.07 18.64 5.53
CA ASP A 186 1.72 18.65 6.08
C ASP A 186 1.50 19.78 7.10
N ILE A 187 2.49 20.06 7.96
CA ILE A 187 2.39 21.17 8.93
C ILE A 187 2.40 22.53 8.22
N LEU A 188 3.21 22.69 7.17
CA LEU A 188 3.23 23.92 6.39
C LEU A 188 1.90 24.17 5.67
N ILE A 189 1.26 23.12 5.16
CA ILE A 189 -0.10 23.20 4.60
C ILE A 189 -1.08 23.66 5.69
N ILE A 190 -1.03 23.07 6.89
CA ILE A 190 -1.88 23.49 8.02
C ILE A 190 -1.64 24.98 8.37
N ILE A 191 -0.39 25.43 8.39
CA ILE A 191 -0.03 26.83 8.65
C ILE A 191 -0.63 27.76 7.59
N ASP A 192 -0.47 27.41 6.30
CA ASP A 192 -0.96 28.19 5.16
C ASP A 192 -2.50 28.24 5.12
N GLU A 193 -3.18 27.11 5.30
CA GLU A 193 -4.65 27.02 5.34
C GLU A 193 -5.26 27.82 6.49
N ASN A 194 -4.50 28.13 7.53
CA ASN A 194 -4.91 28.97 8.66
C ASN A 194 -4.46 30.43 8.52
N GLY A 195 -4.00 30.85 7.33
CA GLY A 195 -3.69 32.24 7.01
C GLY A 195 -2.32 32.72 7.48
N TYR A 196 -1.41 31.81 7.82
CA TYR A 196 -0.05 32.12 8.23
C TYR A 196 0.95 31.76 7.14
N SER A 197 2.04 32.52 7.03
CA SER A 197 3.15 32.19 6.14
C SER A 197 4.39 31.80 6.94
N PHE A 198 5.19 30.89 6.39
CA PHE A 198 6.45 30.46 6.98
C PHE A 198 7.57 30.46 5.94
N ASP A 199 8.64 31.20 6.23
CA ASP A 199 9.93 31.11 5.54
C ASP A 199 11.01 30.90 6.61
N ILE A 200 11.76 29.81 6.47
CA ILE A 200 12.82 29.45 7.42
C ILE A 200 13.91 30.52 7.54
N LYS A 201 14.12 31.32 6.49
CA LYS A 201 15.10 32.42 6.45
C LYS A 201 14.61 33.69 7.13
N GLN A 202 13.30 33.85 7.32
CA GLN A 202 12.70 35.04 7.91
C GLN A 202 12.42 34.85 9.42
N PRO A 203 12.26 35.93 10.19
CA PRO A 203 11.68 35.84 11.53
C PRO A 203 10.26 35.29 11.48
N VAL A 204 9.89 34.44 12.45
CA VAL A 204 8.51 33.93 12.59
C VAL A 204 7.64 35.01 13.21
N SER A 205 6.44 35.23 12.66
CA SER A 205 5.50 36.22 13.18
C SER A 205 5.00 35.84 14.58
N LYS A 206 4.60 36.84 15.38
CA LYS A 206 4.10 36.60 16.75
C LYS A 206 2.80 35.80 16.70
N GLU A 207 1.97 36.10 15.72
CA GLU A 207 0.67 35.50 15.48
C GLU A 207 0.82 34.00 15.15
N LEU A 208 1.82 33.62 14.33
CA LEU A 208 2.11 32.21 14.06
C LEU A 208 2.64 31.50 15.32
N LEU A 209 3.51 32.15 16.11
CA LEU A 209 3.99 31.59 17.36
C LEU A 209 2.88 31.41 18.41
N GLU A 210 1.83 32.23 18.37
CA GLU A 210 0.63 32.07 19.20
C GLU A 210 -0.27 30.95 18.67
N PHE A 211 -0.48 30.87 17.36
CA PHE A 211 -1.23 29.79 16.71
C PHE A 211 -0.65 28.42 17.02
N VAL A 212 0.67 28.22 16.91
CA VAL A 212 1.34 26.94 17.19
C VAL A 212 1.12 26.47 18.64
N LYS A 213 0.86 27.40 19.58
CA LYS A 213 0.56 27.07 20.99
C LYS A 213 -0.91 26.71 21.23
N SER A 214 -1.80 27.09 20.31
CA SER A 214 -3.25 26.91 20.44
C SER A 214 -3.65 25.44 20.48
N ASN A 215 -4.83 25.14 21.01
CA ASN A 215 -5.39 23.79 20.93
C ASN A 215 -5.82 23.42 19.51
N GLU A 216 -6.17 24.41 18.69
CA GLU A 216 -6.50 24.23 17.29
C GLU A 216 -5.34 23.63 16.51
N TYR A 217 -4.16 24.25 16.57
CA TYR A 217 -2.94 23.72 15.94
C TYR A 217 -2.62 22.30 16.41
N LYS A 218 -2.73 22.05 17.72
CA LYS A 218 -2.49 20.71 18.29
C LYS A 218 -3.45 19.67 17.72
N ASN A 219 -4.74 20.01 17.60
CA ASN A 219 -5.75 19.11 17.05
C ASN A 219 -5.51 18.84 15.56
N LEU A 220 -5.13 19.86 14.79
CA LEU A 220 -4.84 19.75 13.36
C LEU A 220 -3.59 18.89 13.10
N THR A 221 -2.53 19.08 13.90
CA THR A 221 -1.25 18.39 13.70
C THR A 221 -1.16 17.02 14.37
N TYR A 222 -2.02 16.71 15.36
CA TYR A 222 -1.99 15.45 16.12
C TYR A 222 -1.98 14.21 15.23
N LYS A 223 -2.83 14.19 14.20
CA LYS A 223 -2.93 13.06 13.26
C LYS A 223 -1.64 12.80 12.48
N LYS A 224 -0.80 13.81 12.30
CA LYS A 224 0.49 13.70 11.58
C LYS A 224 1.63 13.39 12.54
N ILE A 225 1.66 14.06 13.69
CA ILE A 225 2.70 13.88 14.72
C ILE A 225 2.70 12.45 15.30
N ARG A 226 1.54 11.77 15.37
CA ARG A 226 1.46 10.38 15.87
C ARG A 226 2.34 9.39 15.08
N TYR A 227 2.62 9.64 13.79
CA TYR A 227 3.49 8.78 12.99
C TYR A 227 4.96 8.90 13.40
N LEU A 228 5.43 10.11 13.69
CA LEU A 228 6.79 10.35 14.22
C LEU A 228 6.94 9.70 15.60
N LYS A 229 5.92 9.86 16.45
CA LYS A 229 5.86 9.20 17.77
C LYS A 229 5.84 7.67 17.65
N GLU A 230 5.24 7.12 16.60
CA GLU A 230 5.26 5.67 16.39
C GLU A 230 6.64 5.19 15.98
N LEU A 231 7.30 5.88 15.04
CA LEU A 231 8.68 5.55 14.64
C LEU A 231 9.66 5.60 15.81
N SER A 232 9.50 6.57 16.73
CA SER A 232 10.37 6.71 17.89
C SER A 232 10.28 5.53 18.88
N LYS A 233 9.32 4.62 18.72
CA LYS A 233 9.24 3.37 19.50
C LYS A 233 10.17 2.28 18.96
N TYR A 234 10.55 2.36 17.68
CA TYR A 234 11.34 1.35 16.98
C TYR A 234 12.78 1.79 16.72
N TYR A 235 13.02 3.10 16.66
CA TYR A 235 14.31 3.68 16.32
C TYR A 235 14.69 4.78 17.30
N GLU A 236 15.98 4.95 17.54
CA GLU A 236 16.45 6.19 18.14
C GLU A 236 16.15 7.35 17.19
N ILE A 237 15.69 8.48 17.74
CA ILE A 237 15.29 9.64 16.94
C ILE A 237 16.40 10.09 15.98
N LYS A 238 17.67 10.02 16.42
CA LYS A 238 18.85 10.40 15.62
C LYS A 238 19.04 9.54 14.36
N ASP A 239 18.46 8.35 14.33
CA ASP A 239 18.55 7.42 13.19
C ASP A 239 17.42 7.65 12.16
N ILE A 240 16.45 8.51 12.48
CA ILE A 240 15.37 8.87 11.57
C ILE A 240 15.92 9.83 10.51
N HIS A 241 15.64 9.50 9.24
CA HIS A 241 16.12 10.29 8.10
C HIS A 241 15.66 11.75 8.20
N ASN A 242 16.61 12.69 8.03
CA ASN A 242 16.38 14.15 8.08
C ASN A 242 15.78 14.68 9.40
N VAL A 243 15.95 14.00 10.54
CA VAL A 243 15.38 14.44 11.82
C VAL A 243 15.87 15.83 12.26
N ASP A 244 17.12 16.18 11.95
CA ASP A 244 17.69 17.51 12.21
C ASP A 244 16.87 18.63 11.55
N PHE A 245 16.25 18.33 10.40
CA PHE A 245 15.42 19.29 9.70
C PHE A 245 14.09 19.50 10.43
N ILE A 246 13.46 18.44 10.96
CA ILE A 246 12.29 18.57 11.83
C ILE A 246 12.66 19.34 13.11
N LEU A 247 13.81 19.04 13.72
CA LEU A 247 14.26 19.73 14.93
C LEU A 247 14.39 21.24 14.67
N LYS A 248 15.14 21.64 13.63
CA LYS A 248 15.31 23.06 13.27
C LYS A 248 13.97 23.74 12.97
N PHE A 249 13.08 23.06 12.25
CA PHE A 249 11.74 23.57 11.97
C PHE A 249 10.94 23.78 13.26
N ALA A 250 10.88 22.77 14.13
CA ALA A 250 10.13 22.83 15.38
C ALA A 250 10.68 23.87 16.36
N GLU A 251 12.01 24.04 16.43
CA GLU A 251 12.64 25.11 17.22
C GLU A 251 12.30 26.49 16.66
N LYS A 252 12.27 26.65 15.33
CA LYS A 252 11.95 27.91 14.66
C LYS A 252 10.52 28.38 14.95
N ILE A 253 9.54 27.47 14.90
CA ILE A 253 8.13 27.79 15.19
C ILE A 253 7.75 27.60 16.67
N ASN A 254 8.70 27.16 17.51
CA ASN A 254 8.50 26.86 18.93
C ASN A 254 7.41 25.80 19.19
N ASP A 255 7.35 24.74 18.36
CA ASP A 255 6.42 23.62 18.53
C ASP A 255 6.94 22.65 19.61
N LYS A 256 6.43 22.82 20.83
CA LYS A 256 6.80 21.99 21.97
C LYS A 256 6.40 20.51 21.82
N ASN A 257 5.38 20.17 21.04
CA ASN A 257 4.95 18.78 20.91
C ASN A 257 5.95 17.96 20.10
N ILE A 258 6.39 18.52 18.97
CA ILE A 258 7.42 17.89 18.13
C ILE A 258 8.75 17.87 18.87
N LEU A 259 9.12 18.98 19.53
CA LEU A 259 10.36 19.05 20.32
C LEU A 259 10.39 17.99 21.42
N LYS A 260 9.28 17.76 22.13
CA LYS A 260 9.18 16.74 23.18
C LYS A 260 9.47 15.33 22.64
N ILE A 261 8.92 15.00 21.46
CA ILE A 261 9.13 13.71 20.80
C ILE A 261 10.59 13.56 20.37
N ILE A 262 11.15 14.58 19.71
CA ILE A 262 12.51 14.53 19.17
C ILE A 262 13.57 14.51 20.27
N LYS A 263 13.40 15.34 21.30
CA LYS A 263 14.34 15.43 22.43
C LYS A 263 14.17 14.30 23.43
N ASN A 264 13.22 13.40 23.20
CA ASN A 264 12.88 12.27 24.07
C ASN A 264 12.65 12.71 25.53
N GLU A 265 12.12 13.93 25.71
CA GLU A 265 11.73 14.44 27.02
C GLU A 265 10.50 13.66 27.46
N LYS A 266 10.59 12.91 28.58
CA LYS A 266 9.56 11.98 29.07
C LYS A 266 8.13 12.44 28.73
N LEU A 267 7.49 11.70 27.82
CA LEU A 267 6.15 11.94 27.29
C LEU A 267 5.07 11.91 28.37
#